data_AF-A0A5C8GMD5-F1
#
_entry.id   AF-A0A5C8GMD5-F1
#
_cell.length_a   1.000
_cell.length_b   1.000
_cell.length_c   1.000
_cell.angle_alpha   90.00
_cell.angle_beta   90.00
_cell.angle_gamma   90.00
#
_symmetry.space_group_name_H-M   'P 1'
#
loop_
_entity.id
_entity.type
_entity.pdbx_description
1 polymer ?
#
loop_
_entity_poly.entity_id
_entity_poly.type
_entity_poly.pdbx_seq_one_letter_code
_entity_poly.pdbx_strand_id
1 'polypeptide(L)'
;MRKIYMLTMSLFVCMGALADNVNGTIGDNLKWTFTNDGTLTISGTGEMQHADGNSEYAWGTDNHTLNRSLIKKVVVEEGVTSLGEYIFWDCQSLTEVKLPNSLTVLRKECFKHCSVLRSITLPDNITLIGESAFEECKALETVTFPKNLKEINAKAFYNCNLKKVDLSQTQVETIGMGAFAHNVQCEEVYLPKTLKTFFGTDEGAFGDCNKIKKAVCLAVNPPQTLDGGEDFINGGIKMDPVDWVNIFTGFDDDFVLEVPAGSEDKYRSANGWKNAANNIATGIHGVKASQGKVGVYDITGKRYMNHADAQTVNTLQRGVYIINGKKVLVK
;
A
#
# COMPACT_ATOMS: atom_id res chain seq x y z
N MET A 1 -42.67 -10.31 -8.76
CA MET A 1 -42.01 -10.27 -10.08
C MET A 1 -40.57 -10.70 -9.93
N ARG A 2 -40.34 -12.02 -9.92
CA ARG A 2 -39.01 -12.64 -10.06
C ARG A 2 -38.81 -12.89 -11.55
N LYS A 3 -37.88 -12.17 -12.19
CA LYS A 3 -37.38 -12.51 -13.55
C LYS A 3 -36.09 -13.30 -13.31
N ILE A 4 -36.12 -14.63 -13.29
CA ILE A 4 -35.81 -15.48 -14.45
C ILE A 4 -34.67 -14.89 -15.29
N TYR A 5 -33.44 -15.02 -14.78
CA TYR A 5 -32.21 -15.00 -15.57
C TYR A 5 -31.64 -16.42 -15.55
N MET A 6 -32.25 -17.31 -16.34
CA MET A 6 -31.73 -18.64 -16.58
C MET A 6 -32.05 -18.99 -18.04
N LEU A 7 -31.03 -19.50 -18.74
CA LEU A 7 -30.99 -19.90 -20.16
C LEU A 7 -30.81 -18.77 -21.18
N THR A 8 -29.55 -18.53 -21.56
CA THR A 8 -29.04 -18.78 -22.93
C THR A 8 -27.53 -18.51 -22.95
N MET A 9 -26.70 -19.52 -22.74
CA MET A 9 -25.44 -19.66 -23.47
C MET A 9 -25.02 -21.12 -23.48
N SER A 10 -25.18 -21.67 -24.68
CA SER A 10 -24.88 -23.03 -25.07
C SER A 10 -23.41 -23.37 -24.89
N LEU A 11 -23.17 -24.53 -24.28
CA LEU A 11 -22.26 -25.58 -24.74
C LEU A 11 -21.15 -25.14 -25.74
N PHE A 12 -19.93 -24.92 -25.25
CA PHE A 12 -18.73 -25.17 -26.04
C PHE A 12 -17.60 -25.68 -25.13
N VAL A 13 -17.44 -27.00 -25.12
CA VAL A 13 -16.19 -27.66 -24.73
C VAL A 13 -15.75 -28.48 -25.94
N CYS A 14 -14.46 -28.30 -26.27
CA CYS A 14 -13.61 -29.05 -27.20
C CYS A 14 -13.46 -28.58 -28.66
N MET A 15 -12.25 -28.06 -28.89
CA MET A 15 -11.32 -28.33 -30.00
C MET A 15 -11.46 -27.52 -31.29
N GLY A 16 -10.48 -26.62 -31.48
CA GLY A 16 -9.95 -26.28 -32.80
C GLY A 16 -10.21 -24.85 -33.26
N ALA A 17 -9.22 -23.98 -33.04
CA ALA A 17 -8.91 -22.83 -33.88
C ALA A 17 -10.08 -21.93 -34.34
N LEU A 18 -10.61 -21.12 -33.42
CA LEU A 18 -11.00 -19.72 -33.66
C LEU A 18 -10.81 -18.98 -32.32
N ALA A 19 -9.92 -17.99 -32.32
CA ALA A 19 -9.49 -17.24 -31.15
C ALA A 19 -10.51 -16.14 -30.82
N ASP A 20 -11.67 -16.51 -30.31
CA ASP A 20 -12.70 -15.54 -29.97
C ASP A 20 -12.50 -15.05 -28.54
N ASN A 21 -12.15 -13.77 -28.40
CA ASN A 21 -12.13 -13.07 -27.13
C ASN A 21 -13.49 -13.28 -26.42
N VAL A 22 -13.48 -13.84 -25.21
CA VAL A 22 -14.70 -13.95 -24.41
C VAL A 22 -14.95 -12.63 -23.69
N ASN A 23 -16.21 -12.24 -23.55
CA ASN A 23 -16.58 -10.95 -23.00
C ASN A 23 -17.94 -11.00 -22.31
N GLY A 24 -18.23 -9.97 -21.51
CA GLY A 24 -19.50 -9.82 -20.84
C GLY A 24 -19.61 -8.47 -20.13
N THR A 25 -20.64 -8.32 -19.31
CA THR A 25 -20.90 -7.11 -18.52
C THR A 25 -20.63 -7.36 -17.05
N ILE A 26 -20.33 -6.29 -16.31
CA ILE A 26 -20.32 -6.26 -14.84
C ILE A 26 -21.33 -5.17 -14.45
N GLY A 27 -22.53 -5.59 -14.09
CA GLY A 27 -23.65 -4.68 -13.93
C GLY A 27 -24.01 -3.94 -15.23
N ASP A 28 -24.57 -2.75 -15.07
CA ASP A 28 -25.07 -1.94 -16.21
C ASP A 28 -23.98 -1.09 -16.88
N ASN A 29 -22.92 -0.75 -16.15
CA ASN A 29 -22.00 0.31 -16.52
C ASN A 29 -20.62 -0.16 -16.98
N LEU A 30 -20.25 -1.40 -16.62
CA LEU A 30 -18.91 -1.93 -16.88
C LEU A 30 -18.98 -3.17 -17.77
N LYS A 31 -17.90 -3.40 -18.49
CA LYS A 31 -17.71 -4.55 -19.38
C LYS A 31 -16.37 -5.19 -19.09
N TRP A 32 -16.27 -6.47 -19.41
CA TRP A 32 -15.02 -7.20 -19.35
C TRP A 32 -14.77 -7.94 -20.65
N THR A 33 -13.50 -8.05 -21.03
CA THR A 33 -13.04 -8.88 -22.16
C THR A 33 -11.83 -9.68 -21.72
N PHE A 34 -11.74 -10.94 -22.12
CA PHE A 34 -10.59 -11.80 -21.89
C PHE A 34 -10.06 -12.31 -23.21
N THR A 35 -8.75 -12.17 -23.41
CA THR A 35 -8.08 -12.60 -24.64
C THR A 35 -7.17 -13.79 -24.39
N ASN A 36 -6.83 -14.51 -25.47
CA ASN A 36 -6.08 -15.77 -25.38
C ASN A 36 -4.67 -15.64 -24.80
N ASP A 37 -4.11 -14.42 -24.73
CA ASP A 37 -2.83 -14.18 -24.08
C ASP A 37 -2.90 -14.18 -22.53
N GLY A 38 -4.11 -14.26 -21.97
CA GLY A 38 -4.36 -14.20 -20.52
C GLY A 38 -4.69 -12.79 -20.00
N THR A 39 -4.93 -11.83 -20.89
CA THR A 39 -5.31 -10.45 -20.52
C THR A 39 -6.81 -10.34 -20.27
N LEU A 40 -7.17 -9.98 -19.04
CA LEU A 40 -8.49 -9.52 -18.65
C LEU A 40 -8.52 -7.98 -18.67
N THR A 41 -9.40 -7.41 -19.48
CA THR A 41 -9.63 -5.96 -19.54
C THR A 41 -10.99 -5.62 -18.96
N ILE A 42 -11.05 -4.61 -18.10
CA ILE A 42 -12.27 -4.04 -17.52
C ILE A 42 -12.42 -2.62 -18.06
N SER A 43 -13.55 -2.34 -18.70
CA SER A 43 -13.84 -1.07 -19.38
C SER A 43 -15.22 -0.56 -18.99
N GLY A 44 -15.49 0.71 -19.32
CA GLY A 44 -16.74 1.39 -18.96
C GLY A 44 -16.50 2.53 -17.99
N THR A 45 -17.58 3.02 -17.38
CA THR A 45 -17.52 4.23 -16.53
C THR A 45 -18.29 4.05 -15.23
N GLY A 46 -17.72 4.51 -14.13
CA GLY A 46 -18.37 4.51 -12.81
C GLY A 46 -17.94 3.35 -11.93
N GLU A 47 -18.74 3.11 -10.90
CA GLU A 47 -18.44 2.13 -9.86
C GLU A 47 -18.76 0.71 -10.32
N MET A 48 -17.93 -0.23 -9.90
CA MET A 48 -18.25 -1.65 -10.04
C MET A 48 -19.29 -2.05 -9.00
N GLN A 49 -20.38 -2.69 -9.45
CA GLN A 49 -21.42 -3.19 -8.56
C GLN A 49 -20.83 -4.14 -7.51
N HIS A 50 -21.28 -3.98 -6.27
CA HIS A 50 -20.83 -4.74 -5.12
C HIS A 50 -21.67 -6.00 -4.95
N ALA A 51 -20.98 -7.12 -4.79
CA ALA A 51 -21.53 -8.44 -4.56
C ALA A 51 -21.13 -8.91 -3.16
N ASP A 52 -21.99 -9.68 -2.50
CA ASP A 52 -21.62 -10.40 -1.27
C ASP A 52 -20.68 -11.57 -1.66
N GLY A 53 -19.38 -11.29 -1.73
CA GLY A 53 -18.36 -12.26 -2.11
C GLY A 53 -17.94 -12.17 -3.58
N ASN A 54 -17.29 -13.23 -4.09
CA ASN A 54 -16.66 -13.22 -5.42
C ASN A 54 -17.44 -13.99 -6.50
N SER A 55 -18.53 -14.65 -6.12
CA SER A 55 -19.27 -15.61 -6.96
C SER A 55 -19.97 -14.96 -8.16
N GLU A 56 -20.28 -13.67 -8.07
CA GLU A 56 -21.01 -12.93 -9.11
C GLU A 56 -20.13 -12.56 -10.32
N TYR A 57 -18.80 -12.50 -10.17
CA TYR A 57 -17.91 -12.14 -11.27
C TYR A 57 -17.80 -13.27 -12.30
N ALA A 58 -17.55 -12.96 -13.57
CA ALA A 58 -17.42 -13.98 -14.63
C ALA A 58 -16.26 -14.97 -14.41
N TRP A 59 -15.31 -14.61 -13.55
CA TRP A 59 -14.25 -15.50 -13.08
C TRP A 59 -14.44 -15.90 -11.60
N GLY A 60 -15.62 -15.72 -11.01
CA GLY A 60 -16.04 -16.10 -9.64
C GLY A 60 -15.80 -17.56 -9.25
N THR A 61 -15.89 -17.88 -7.95
CA THR A 61 -15.83 -19.28 -7.50
C THR A 61 -16.98 -20.11 -8.05
N ASP A 62 -18.17 -19.51 -8.13
CA ASP A 62 -19.40 -20.22 -8.53
C ASP A 62 -19.74 -19.98 -10.01
N ASN A 63 -19.04 -19.04 -10.66
CA ASN A 63 -19.21 -18.69 -12.07
C ASN A 63 -17.92 -18.99 -12.84
N HIS A 64 -17.88 -20.18 -13.45
CA HIS A 64 -16.72 -20.68 -14.19
C HIS A 64 -16.66 -20.21 -15.65
N THR A 65 -17.24 -19.06 -16.00
CA THR A 65 -17.15 -18.53 -17.38
C THR A 65 -15.70 -18.28 -17.78
N LEU A 66 -14.87 -17.86 -16.83
CA LEU A 66 -13.43 -17.67 -16.98
C LEU A 66 -12.66 -18.29 -15.80
N ASN A 67 -11.67 -19.13 -16.07
CA ASN A 67 -10.81 -19.68 -15.02
C ASN A 67 -9.77 -18.62 -14.56
N ARG A 68 -9.79 -18.25 -13.27
CA ARG A 68 -8.87 -17.27 -12.67
C ARG A 68 -7.40 -17.62 -12.86
N SER A 69 -7.05 -18.90 -12.86
CA SER A 69 -5.67 -19.36 -13.06
C SER A 69 -5.14 -19.07 -14.46
N LEU A 70 -6.00 -18.67 -15.42
CA LEU A 70 -5.59 -18.24 -16.76
C LEU A 70 -5.33 -16.74 -16.87
N ILE A 71 -5.74 -15.94 -15.86
CA ILE A 71 -5.56 -14.49 -15.87
C ILE A 71 -4.10 -14.18 -15.52
N LYS A 72 -3.37 -13.68 -16.52
CA LYS A 72 -1.95 -13.30 -16.41
C LYS A 72 -1.77 -11.79 -16.30
N LYS A 73 -2.71 -11.04 -16.85
CA LYS A 73 -2.68 -9.59 -16.92
C LYS A 73 -4.07 -9.02 -16.67
N VAL A 74 -4.12 -7.95 -15.89
CA VAL A 74 -5.32 -7.15 -15.69
C VAL A 74 -5.09 -5.75 -16.24
N VAL A 75 -6.03 -5.25 -17.03
CA VAL A 75 -6.08 -3.86 -17.49
C VAL A 75 -7.42 -3.27 -17.08
N VAL A 76 -7.40 -2.25 -16.24
CA VAL A 76 -8.60 -1.47 -15.91
C VAL A 76 -8.48 -0.14 -16.64
N GLU A 77 -9.47 0.18 -17.47
CA GLU A 77 -9.45 1.38 -18.32
C GLU A 77 -9.94 2.63 -17.58
N GLU A 78 -9.57 3.80 -18.10
CA GLU A 78 -10.04 5.08 -17.58
C GLU A 78 -11.58 5.16 -17.59
N GLY A 79 -12.12 5.78 -16.54
CA GLY A 79 -13.56 5.89 -16.30
C GLY A 79 -14.06 4.95 -15.20
N VAL A 80 -13.39 3.83 -14.95
CA VAL A 80 -13.70 2.95 -13.81
C VAL A 80 -13.26 3.63 -12.51
N THR A 81 -14.18 3.86 -11.58
CA THR A 81 -13.91 4.64 -10.35
C THR A 81 -13.70 3.79 -9.11
N SER A 82 -14.20 2.56 -9.10
CA SER A 82 -14.00 1.59 -8.03
C SER A 82 -13.92 0.16 -8.57
N LEU A 83 -13.16 -0.70 -7.87
CA LEU A 83 -13.15 -2.14 -8.08
C LEU A 83 -13.99 -2.82 -7.00
N GLY A 84 -14.62 -3.95 -7.33
CA GLY A 84 -15.36 -4.76 -6.39
C GLY A 84 -14.46 -5.45 -5.37
N GLU A 85 -15.06 -5.90 -4.26
CA GLU A 85 -14.38 -6.77 -3.29
C GLU A 85 -14.02 -8.11 -3.94
N TYR A 86 -12.91 -8.72 -3.55
CA TYR A 86 -12.47 -10.05 -4.04
C TYR A 86 -12.29 -10.18 -5.57
N ILE A 87 -12.33 -9.08 -6.33
CA ILE A 87 -12.44 -9.15 -7.79
C ILE A 87 -11.31 -9.97 -8.44
N PHE A 88 -10.06 -9.80 -8.02
CA PHE A 88 -8.90 -10.58 -8.50
C PHE A 88 -8.36 -11.51 -7.42
N TRP A 89 -9.17 -11.86 -6.42
CA TRP A 89 -8.83 -12.86 -5.42
C TRP A 89 -8.39 -14.17 -6.09
N ASP A 90 -7.27 -14.73 -5.63
CA ASP A 90 -6.66 -15.98 -6.08
C ASP A 90 -6.34 -16.06 -7.58
N CYS A 91 -6.04 -14.93 -8.22
CA CYS A 91 -5.46 -14.91 -9.56
C CYS A 91 -3.96 -15.29 -9.51
N GLN A 92 -3.67 -16.58 -9.26
CA GLN A 92 -2.33 -17.10 -9.01
C GLN A 92 -1.34 -16.97 -10.18
N SER A 93 -1.83 -16.71 -11.40
CA SER A 93 -1.01 -16.46 -12.59
C SER A 93 -0.80 -14.97 -12.89
N LEU A 94 -1.38 -14.07 -12.10
CA LEU A 94 -1.38 -12.63 -12.37
C LEU A 94 0.01 -12.02 -12.16
N THR A 95 0.60 -11.53 -13.26
CA THR A 95 1.95 -10.96 -13.29
C THR A 95 1.97 -9.46 -13.56
N GLU A 96 0.92 -8.91 -14.20
CA GLU A 96 0.84 -7.51 -14.61
C GLU A 96 -0.54 -6.93 -14.30
N VAL A 97 -0.58 -5.76 -13.66
CA VAL A 97 -1.82 -5.02 -13.39
C VAL A 97 -1.64 -3.57 -13.84
N LYS A 98 -2.57 -3.08 -14.67
CA LYS A 98 -2.66 -1.68 -15.06
C LYS A 98 -3.95 -1.08 -14.49
N LEU A 99 -3.80 -0.06 -13.65
CA LEU A 99 -4.90 0.64 -13.01
C LEU A 99 -5.01 2.08 -13.55
N PRO A 100 -6.23 2.63 -13.71
CA PRO A 100 -6.45 3.97 -14.25
C PRO A 100 -6.36 5.02 -13.15
N ASN A 101 -6.14 6.28 -13.54
CA ASN A 101 -6.16 7.39 -12.58
C ASN A 101 -7.56 7.71 -12.05
N SER A 102 -8.63 7.26 -12.73
CA SER A 102 -10.00 7.39 -12.23
C SER A 102 -10.29 6.59 -10.96
N LEU A 103 -9.45 5.61 -10.59
CA LEU A 103 -9.66 4.73 -9.45
C LEU A 103 -9.35 5.44 -8.13
N THR A 104 -10.28 5.39 -7.16
CA THR A 104 -10.15 6.09 -5.87
C THR A 104 -9.98 5.16 -4.67
N VAL A 105 -10.37 3.89 -4.80
CA VAL A 105 -10.35 2.91 -3.70
C VAL A 105 -9.95 1.53 -4.20
N LEU A 106 -9.06 0.87 -3.46
CA LEU A 106 -8.88 -0.59 -3.52
C LEU A 106 -9.67 -1.23 -2.38
N ARG A 107 -10.62 -2.09 -2.72
CA ARG A 107 -11.52 -2.71 -1.74
C ARG A 107 -10.93 -3.97 -1.12
N LYS A 108 -11.69 -4.53 -0.16
CA LYS A 108 -11.35 -5.74 0.58
C LYS A 108 -10.95 -6.87 -0.37
N GLU A 109 -9.81 -7.50 -0.05
CA GLU A 109 -9.28 -8.70 -0.71
C GLU A 109 -9.15 -8.63 -2.25
N CYS A 110 -9.10 -7.44 -2.85
CA CYS A 110 -9.17 -7.29 -4.31
C CYS A 110 -8.06 -8.02 -5.08
N PHE A 111 -6.86 -8.18 -4.52
CA PHE A 111 -5.71 -8.91 -5.09
C PHE A 111 -5.16 -9.99 -4.15
N LYS A 112 -5.89 -10.39 -3.10
CA LYS A 112 -5.42 -11.43 -2.17
C LYS A 112 -5.07 -12.72 -2.91
N HIS A 113 -3.99 -13.37 -2.50
CA HIS A 113 -3.45 -14.60 -3.11
C HIS A 113 -2.99 -14.47 -4.58
N CYS A 114 -2.72 -13.25 -5.09
CA CYS A 114 -2.01 -13.06 -6.37
C CYS A 114 -0.51 -13.40 -6.21
N SER A 115 -0.22 -14.68 -6.00
CA SER A 115 1.03 -15.19 -5.44
C SER A 115 2.28 -14.94 -6.30
N VAL A 116 2.13 -14.65 -7.59
CA VAL A 116 3.23 -14.38 -8.53
C VAL A 116 3.37 -12.91 -8.94
N LEU A 117 2.48 -12.02 -8.47
CA LEU A 117 2.56 -10.59 -8.75
C LEU A 117 3.77 -10.00 -8.04
N ARG A 118 4.76 -9.51 -8.80
CA ARG A 118 6.03 -9.02 -8.26
C ARG A 118 6.04 -7.55 -7.85
N SER A 119 5.29 -6.73 -8.58
CA SER A 119 5.24 -5.30 -8.34
C SER A 119 3.93 -4.70 -8.79
N ILE A 120 3.48 -3.65 -8.13
CA ILE A 120 2.31 -2.88 -8.55
C ILE A 120 2.54 -1.38 -8.36
N THR A 121 2.02 -0.59 -9.30
CA THR A 121 1.96 0.87 -9.20
C THR A 121 0.53 1.29 -8.95
N LEU A 122 0.28 1.92 -7.80
CA LEU A 122 -1.04 2.41 -7.43
C LEU A 122 -1.24 3.85 -7.91
N PRO A 123 -2.33 4.17 -8.64
CA PRO A 123 -2.65 5.52 -9.09
C PRO A 123 -2.78 6.52 -7.94
N ASP A 124 -2.25 7.74 -8.13
CA ASP A 124 -2.16 8.79 -7.09
C ASP A 124 -3.52 9.22 -6.49
N ASN A 125 -4.64 8.92 -7.15
CA ASN A 125 -5.99 9.25 -6.67
C ASN A 125 -6.57 8.24 -5.68
N ILE A 126 -5.90 7.11 -5.45
CA ILE A 126 -6.33 6.14 -4.44
C ILE A 126 -6.14 6.75 -3.04
N THR A 127 -7.22 6.79 -2.27
CA THR A 127 -7.22 7.29 -0.89
C THR A 127 -7.28 6.20 0.16
N LEU A 128 -7.70 4.99 -0.21
CA LEU A 128 -7.89 3.84 0.69
C LEU A 128 -7.39 2.55 0.06
N ILE A 129 -6.62 1.78 0.84
CA ILE A 129 -6.32 0.37 0.58
C ILE A 129 -7.06 -0.48 1.60
N GLY A 130 -8.01 -1.27 1.13
CA GLY A 130 -8.93 -2.06 1.94
C GLY A 130 -8.29 -3.25 2.64
N GLU A 131 -9.08 -3.87 3.51
CA GLU A 131 -8.66 -5.00 4.33
C GLU A 131 -8.16 -6.15 3.45
N SER A 132 -7.00 -6.71 3.80
CA SER A 132 -6.41 -7.85 3.09
C SER A 132 -6.25 -7.66 1.57
N ALA A 133 -6.22 -6.41 1.06
CA ALA A 133 -6.23 -6.12 -0.38
C ALA A 133 -5.16 -6.89 -1.19
N PHE A 134 -3.97 -7.10 -0.62
CA PHE A 134 -2.85 -7.85 -1.19
C PHE A 134 -2.36 -8.98 -0.27
N GLU A 135 -3.17 -9.43 0.68
CA GLU A 135 -2.78 -10.51 1.61
C GLU A 135 -2.25 -11.74 0.84
N GLU A 136 -1.11 -12.29 1.30
CA GLU A 136 -0.42 -13.45 0.73
C GLU A 136 -0.02 -13.29 -0.75
N CYS A 137 0.20 -12.06 -1.24
CA CYS A 137 0.91 -11.83 -2.50
C CYS A 137 2.41 -12.14 -2.31
N LYS A 138 2.75 -13.43 -2.23
CA LYS A 138 4.07 -13.95 -1.82
C LYS A 138 5.25 -13.56 -2.72
N ALA A 139 5.00 -13.08 -3.94
CA ALA A 139 6.06 -12.56 -4.80
C ALA A 139 6.14 -11.03 -4.80
N LEU A 140 5.23 -10.32 -4.12
CA LEU A 140 5.12 -8.87 -4.19
C LEU A 140 6.28 -8.22 -3.44
N GLU A 141 7.27 -7.75 -4.21
CA GLU A 141 8.51 -7.17 -3.70
C GLU A 141 8.46 -5.64 -3.60
N THR A 142 7.64 -5.00 -4.44
CA THR A 142 7.61 -3.54 -4.56
C THR A 142 6.22 -3.00 -4.83
N VAL A 143 5.82 -2.00 -4.05
CA VAL A 143 4.57 -1.25 -4.23
C VAL A 143 4.92 0.22 -4.35
N THR A 144 4.45 0.87 -5.41
CA THR A 144 4.48 2.34 -5.47
C THR A 144 3.19 2.86 -4.86
N PHE A 145 3.29 3.40 -3.64
CA PHE A 145 2.14 3.92 -2.90
C PHE A 145 1.67 5.28 -3.45
N PRO A 146 0.35 5.55 -3.45
CA PRO A 146 -0.19 6.79 -4.00
C PRO A 146 -0.02 7.98 -3.06
N LYS A 147 0.25 9.16 -3.63
CA LYS A 147 0.49 10.38 -2.83
C LYS A 147 -0.71 10.81 -1.98
N ASN A 148 -1.94 10.56 -2.45
CA ASN A 148 -3.16 10.93 -1.73
C ASN A 148 -3.71 9.80 -0.84
N LEU A 149 -2.96 8.71 -0.66
CA LEU A 149 -3.36 7.62 0.23
C LEU A 149 -3.52 8.14 1.66
N LYS A 150 -4.67 7.87 2.28
CA LYS A 150 -5.01 8.31 3.65
C LYS A 150 -5.10 7.14 4.62
N GLU A 151 -5.49 5.97 4.15
CA GLU A 151 -5.78 4.85 5.02
C GLU A 151 -5.35 3.52 4.39
N ILE A 152 -4.78 2.65 5.21
CA ILE A 152 -4.40 1.28 4.89
C ILE A 152 -5.04 0.40 5.94
N ASN A 153 -5.94 -0.49 5.55
CA ASN A 153 -6.68 -1.32 6.49
C ASN A 153 -5.90 -2.56 6.93
N ALA A 154 -6.48 -3.28 7.90
CA ALA A 154 -5.89 -4.48 8.48
C ALA A 154 -5.46 -5.48 7.41
N LYS A 155 -4.29 -6.09 7.63
CA LYS A 155 -3.70 -7.14 6.77
C LYS A 155 -3.54 -6.80 5.28
N ALA A 156 -3.64 -5.52 4.88
CA ALA A 156 -3.61 -5.10 3.47
C ALA A 156 -2.44 -5.68 2.66
N PHE A 157 -1.27 -5.87 3.27
CA PHE A 157 -0.06 -6.48 2.70
C PHE A 157 0.51 -7.57 3.62
N TYR A 158 -0.35 -8.28 4.35
CA TYR A 158 0.04 -9.37 5.24
C TYR A 158 0.72 -10.50 4.46
N ASN A 159 1.83 -11.03 4.98
CA ASN A 159 2.60 -12.14 4.41
C ASN A 159 2.94 -11.96 2.91
N CYS A 160 3.32 -10.74 2.55
CA CYS A 160 3.91 -10.42 1.24
C CYS A 160 5.45 -10.55 1.29
N ASN A 161 6.11 -10.21 0.19
CA ASN A 161 7.58 -10.25 0.07
C ASN A 161 8.19 -8.85 -0.04
N LEU A 162 7.56 -7.84 0.56
CA LEU A 162 8.00 -6.45 0.45
C LEU A 162 9.41 -6.31 1.03
N LYS A 163 10.31 -5.70 0.27
CA LYS A 163 11.69 -5.42 0.73
C LYS A 163 11.80 -4.08 1.46
N LYS A 164 10.87 -3.16 1.15
CA LYS A 164 10.80 -1.81 1.69
C LYS A 164 9.36 -1.34 1.70
N VAL A 165 8.97 -0.64 2.76
CA VAL A 165 7.71 0.09 2.83
C VAL A 165 8.01 1.59 2.90
N ASP A 166 7.75 2.32 1.81
CA ASP A 166 7.97 3.77 1.75
C ASP A 166 6.64 4.52 1.62
N LEU A 167 6.13 4.97 2.77
CA LEU A 167 4.93 5.79 2.87
C LEU A 167 5.26 7.28 3.05
N SER A 168 6.55 7.68 2.98
CA SER A 168 7.01 9.02 3.37
C SER A 168 6.39 10.17 2.57
N GLN A 169 5.93 9.89 1.34
CA GLN A 169 5.30 10.86 0.43
C GLN A 169 3.77 10.75 0.39
N THR A 170 3.18 9.88 1.21
CA THR A 170 1.72 9.69 1.29
C THR A 170 1.09 10.65 2.30
N GLN A 171 -0.24 10.66 2.35
CA GLN A 171 -1.03 11.37 3.37
C GLN A 171 -1.61 10.40 4.41
N VAL A 172 -1.01 9.20 4.57
CA VAL A 172 -1.58 8.17 5.44
C VAL A 172 -1.69 8.69 6.86
N GLU A 173 -2.90 8.58 7.41
CA GLU A 173 -3.24 8.96 8.79
C GLU A 173 -3.46 7.73 9.67
N THR A 174 -3.94 6.63 9.08
CA THR A 174 -4.27 5.38 9.79
C THR A 174 -3.66 4.17 9.08
N ILE A 175 -3.04 3.28 9.85
CA ILE A 175 -2.59 1.96 9.40
C ILE A 175 -3.23 0.88 10.26
N GLY A 176 -3.89 -0.09 9.65
CA GLY A 176 -4.51 -1.21 10.33
C GLY A 176 -3.48 -2.18 10.92
N MET A 177 -3.85 -2.85 12.00
CA MET A 177 -3.05 -3.91 12.61
C MET A 177 -2.77 -5.04 11.61
N GLY A 178 -1.57 -5.60 11.66
CA GLY A 178 -1.07 -6.59 10.71
C GLY A 178 -0.95 -6.12 9.25
N ALA A 179 -1.16 -4.83 8.93
CA ALA A 179 -1.19 -4.35 7.54
C ALA A 179 0.05 -4.72 6.73
N PHE A 180 1.23 -4.80 7.35
CA PHE A 180 2.48 -5.20 6.74
C PHE A 180 3.15 -6.35 7.49
N ALA A 181 2.42 -7.07 8.36
CA ALA A 181 3.02 -8.14 9.13
C ALA A 181 3.49 -9.31 8.25
N HIS A 182 4.47 -10.06 8.76
CA HIS A 182 5.15 -11.17 8.07
C HIS A 182 5.80 -10.82 6.72
N ASN A 183 6.12 -9.55 6.46
CA ASN A 183 7.01 -9.18 5.37
C ASN A 183 8.47 -9.45 5.79
N VAL A 184 8.84 -10.73 5.86
CA VAL A 184 10.12 -11.21 6.42
C VAL A 184 11.36 -10.77 5.63
N GLN A 185 11.18 -10.22 4.42
CA GLN A 185 12.27 -9.63 3.62
C GLN A 185 12.35 -8.10 3.74
N CYS A 186 11.46 -7.47 4.50
CA CYS A 186 11.43 -6.01 4.65
C CYS A 186 12.63 -5.56 5.49
N GLU A 187 13.48 -4.69 4.93
CA GLU A 187 14.66 -4.16 5.63
C GLU A 187 14.46 -2.74 6.13
N GLU A 188 13.60 -1.96 5.43
CA GLU A 188 13.41 -0.54 5.69
C GLU A 188 11.93 -0.12 5.65
N VAL A 189 11.53 0.69 6.63
CA VAL A 189 10.18 1.28 6.73
C VAL A 189 10.27 2.80 6.87
N TYR A 190 9.47 3.54 6.09
CA TYR A 190 9.37 5.00 6.16
C TYR A 190 7.91 5.42 6.32
N LEU A 191 7.55 5.93 7.50
CA LEU A 191 6.20 6.36 7.85
C LEU A 191 6.03 7.87 7.65
N PRO A 192 4.86 8.34 7.16
CA PRO A 192 4.65 9.75 6.84
C PRO A 192 4.47 10.60 8.09
N LYS A 193 4.67 11.92 7.91
CA LYS A 193 4.45 12.91 8.97
C LYS A 193 2.98 13.06 9.39
N THR A 194 2.06 12.59 8.55
CA THR A 194 0.61 12.66 8.74
C THR A 194 0.07 11.51 9.58
N LEU A 195 0.88 10.47 9.83
CA LEU A 195 0.43 9.27 10.53
C LEU A 195 0.01 9.62 11.97
N LYS A 196 -1.19 9.20 12.36
CA LYS A 196 -1.80 9.48 13.66
C LYS A 196 -2.06 8.20 14.45
N THR A 197 -2.49 7.14 13.78
CA THR A 197 -3.01 5.95 14.45
C THR A 197 -2.57 4.65 13.79
N PHE A 198 -2.36 3.66 14.65
CA PHE A 198 -2.42 2.25 14.30
C PHE A 198 -3.70 1.67 14.92
N PHE A 199 -4.46 0.86 14.18
CA PHE A 199 -5.82 0.49 14.57
C PHE A 199 -6.15 -1.00 14.39
N GLY A 200 -6.64 -1.68 15.44
CA GLY A 200 -7.02 -3.11 15.42
C GLY A 200 -6.61 -3.87 16.69
N THR A 201 -6.75 -5.20 16.71
CA THR A 201 -6.65 -6.00 17.96
C THR A 201 -5.54 -7.04 18.01
N ASP A 202 -5.00 -7.56 16.90
CA ASP A 202 -4.34 -8.86 16.99
C ASP A 202 -2.81 -8.81 16.85
N GLU A 203 -2.29 -7.91 16.00
CA GLU A 203 -0.88 -7.94 15.60
C GLU A 203 -0.35 -6.55 15.21
N GLY A 204 0.91 -6.28 15.53
CA GLY A 204 1.59 -5.06 15.08
C GLY A 204 1.50 -4.84 13.57
N ALA A 205 1.38 -3.58 13.14
CA ALA A 205 1.34 -3.26 11.71
C ALA A 205 2.56 -3.78 10.93
N PHE A 206 3.72 -3.91 11.58
CA PHE A 206 4.95 -4.52 11.08
C PHE A 206 5.37 -5.69 11.97
N GLY A 207 4.39 -6.50 12.38
CA GLY A 207 4.63 -7.73 13.13
C GLY A 207 5.49 -8.72 12.35
N ASP A 208 6.42 -9.39 13.01
CA ASP A 208 7.25 -10.48 12.48
C ASP A 208 7.94 -10.13 11.13
N CYS A 209 8.34 -8.87 11.00
CA CYS A 209 9.14 -8.37 9.90
C CYS A 209 10.62 -8.47 10.25
N ASN A 210 11.11 -9.70 10.34
CA ASN A 210 12.34 -10.01 11.08
C ASN A 210 13.63 -9.37 10.52
N LYS A 211 13.63 -8.95 9.25
CA LYS A 211 14.79 -8.29 8.63
C LYS A 211 14.80 -6.78 8.75
N ILE A 212 13.80 -6.15 9.38
CA ILE A 212 13.78 -4.70 9.49
C ILE A 212 14.96 -4.26 10.34
N LYS A 213 15.87 -3.51 9.73
CA LYS A 213 17.03 -2.89 10.41
C LYS A 213 16.77 -1.41 10.67
N LYS A 214 15.91 -0.78 9.87
CA LYS A 214 15.67 0.66 9.95
C LYS A 214 14.20 1.01 9.77
N ALA A 215 13.65 1.72 10.73
CA ALA A 215 12.39 2.43 10.59
C ALA A 215 12.62 3.95 10.72
N VAL A 216 11.97 4.74 9.89
CA VAL A 216 11.93 6.20 9.98
C VAL A 216 10.49 6.61 10.17
N CYS A 217 10.17 7.26 11.28
CA CYS A 217 8.86 7.89 11.47
C CYS A 217 9.00 9.40 11.35
N LEU A 218 8.24 10.04 10.45
CA LEU A 218 8.30 11.48 10.24
C LEU A 218 7.32 12.27 11.12
N ALA A 219 6.45 11.59 11.87
CA ALA A 219 5.50 12.22 12.78
C ALA A 219 6.22 12.74 14.04
N VAL A 220 5.91 13.97 14.46
CA VAL A 220 6.52 14.59 15.66
C VAL A 220 5.91 14.04 16.94
N ASN A 221 4.63 13.68 16.91
CA ASN A 221 3.98 12.97 18.00
C ASN A 221 3.88 11.51 17.60
N PRO A 222 4.23 10.56 18.49
CA PRO A 222 4.14 9.15 18.20
C PRO A 222 2.69 8.77 17.86
N PRO A 223 2.45 8.15 16.69
CA PRO A 223 1.16 7.57 16.35
C PRO A 223 0.65 6.66 17.46
N GLN A 224 -0.63 6.79 17.81
CA GLN A 224 -1.24 6.02 18.88
C GLN A 224 -1.69 4.65 18.39
N THR A 225 -1.42 3.61 19.16
CA THR A 225 -2.04 2.30 18.99
C THR A 225 -3.40 2.30 19.67
N LEU A 226 -4.46 2.14 18.89
CA LEU A 226 -5.84 2.07 19.38
C LEU A 226 -6.38 0.65 19.24
N ASP A 227 -7.12 0.22 20.25
CA ASP A 227 -8.01 -0.93 20.12
C ASP A 227 -8.94 -0.68 18.93
N GLY A 228 -9.13 -1.68 18.08
CA GLY A 228 -10.09 -1.62 16.97
C GLY A 228 -11.12 -2.74 17.02
N GLY A 229 -11.26 -3.39 18.17
CA GLY A 229 -12.21 -4.47 18.39
C GLY A 229 -13.63 -3.95 18.65
N GLU A 230 -14.58 -4.87 18.60
CA GLU A 230 -15.97 -4.56 18.94
C GLU A 230 -16.11 -4.10 20.40
N ASP A 231 -16.80 -2.99 20.61
CA ASP A 231 -17.19 -2.53 21.93
C ASP A 231 -18.53 -3.19 22.31
N PHE A 232 -18.46 -4.35 22.95
CA PHE A 232 -19.65 -5.07 23.42
C PHE A 232 -20.42 -4.37 24.55
N ILE A 233 -19.83 -3.35 25.17
CA ILE A 233 -20.43 -2.63 26.31
C ILE A 233 -21.24 -1.43 25.80
N ASN A 234 -20.64 -0.59 24.97
CA ASN A 234 -21.27 0.65 24.49
C ASN A 234 -21.85 0.51 23.07
N GLY A 235 -21.54 -0.59 22.37
CA GLY A 235 -21.82 -0.77 20.96
C GLY A 235 -20.84 0.01 20.08
N GLY A 236 -20.49 -0.56 18.92
CA GLY A 236 -19.58 0.07 17.96
C GLY A 236 -18.16 -0.47 18.05
N ILE A 237 -17.18 0.39 17.75
CA ILE A 237 -15.76 0.01 17.74
C ILE A 237 -15.07 0.72 18.90
N LYS A 238 -14.33 -0.04 19.69
CA LYS A 238 -13.46 0.51 20.73
C LYS A 238 -12.39 1.39 20.08
N MET A 239 -11.99 2.45 20.77
CA MET A 239 -10.99 3.42 20.29
C MET A 239 -9.99 3.79 21.39
N ASP A 240 -9.89 2.96 22.43
CA ASP A 240 -9.03 3.22 23.58
C ASP A 240 -7.56 2.93 23.23
N PRO A 241 -6.60 3.74 23.70
CA PRO A 241 -5.19 3.43 23.54
C PRO A 241 -4.81 2.08 24.18
N VAL A 242 -4.02 1.28 23.48
CA VAL A 242 -3.57 -0.05 23.91
C VAL A 242 -2.06 -0.16 23.95
N ASP A 243 -1.51 -0.85 24.95
CA ASP A 243 -0.06 -1.02 25.13
C ASP A 243 0.45 -2.47 25.01
N TRP A 244 -0.47 -3.41 24.79
CA TRP A 244 -0.18 -4.84 24.62
C TRP A 244 0.17 -5.24 23.18
N VAL A 245 -0.02 -4.33 22.22
CA VAL A 245 0.37 -4.52 20.81
C VAL A 245 1.52 -3.58 20.47
N ASN A 246 2.66 -4.15 20.06
CA ASN A 246 3.79 -3.39 19.55
C ASN A 246 3.72 -3.25 18.04
N ILE A 247 4.07 -2.08 17.51
CA ILE A 247 3.94 -1.77 16.07
C ILE A 247 4.89 -2.63 15.22
N PHE A 248 6.11 -2.77 15.68
CA PHE A 248 7.14 -3.61 15.06
C PHE A 248 7.32 -4.83 15.96
N THR A 249 7.48 -6.04 15.43
CA THR A 249 7.94 -7.21 16.23
C THR A 249 8.87 -8.08 15.38
N GLY A 250 9.60 -9.00 16.04
CA GLY A 250 10.45 -9.97 15.37
C GLY A 250 11.78 -9.46 14.83
N PHE A 251 12.10 -8.18 15.00
CA PHE A 251 13.36 -7.57 14.57
C PHE A 251 14.55 -7.89 15.50
N ASP A 252 15.75 -7.87 14.95
CA ASP A 252 17.02 -8.13 15.64
C ASP A 252 17.52 -6.93 16.48
N ASP A 253 18.54 -7.16 17.31
CA ASP A 253 19.16 -6.15 18.19
C ASP A 253 19.78 -4.96 17.44
N ASP A 254 20.00 -5.06 16.12
CA ASP A 254 20.56 -3.99 15.27
C ASP A 254 19.50 -3.05 14.68
N PHE A 255 18.22 -3.27 14.99
CA PHE A 255 17.13 -2.38 14.59
C PHE A 255 17.34 -0.95 15.09
N VAL A 256 17.04 0.04 14.24
CA VAL A 256 17.08 1.46 14.58
C VAL A 256 15.77 2.13 14.20
N LEU A 257 15.17 2.85 15.15
CA LEU A 257 14.06 3.75 14.91
C LEU A 257 14.55 5.21 14.89
N GLU A 258 14.49 5.85 13.72
CA GLU A 258 14.75 7.27 13.55
C GLU A 258 13.45 8.07 13.68
N VAL A 259 13.45 9.06 14.58
CA VAL A 259 12.32 9.98 14.83
C VAL A 259 12.76 11.44 14.71
N PRO A 260 11.83 12.41 14.61
CA PRO A 260 12.19 13.82 14.59
C PRO A 260 12.94 14.24 15.86
N ALA A 261 13.87 15.19 15.71
CA ALA A 261 14.62 15.70 16.86
C ALA A 261 13.66 16.37 17.86
N GLY A 262 13.80 16.04 19.15
CA GLY A 262 12.94 16.54 20.23
C GLY A 262 11.65 15.74 20.46
N SER A 263 11.43 14.64 19.74
CA SER A 263 10.30 13.72 20.00
C SER A 263 10.71 12.41 20.69
N GLU A 264 11.97 12.23 21.03
CA GLU A 264 12.55 10.98 21.52
C GLU A 264 11.83 10.46 22.76
N ASP A 265 11.69 11.30 23.78
CA ASP A 265 11.04 10.92 25.05
C ASP A 265 9.56 10.62 24.87
N LYS A 266 8.90 11.28 23.90
CA LYS A 266 7.51 10.97 23.53
C LYS A 266 7.42 9.56 22.95
N TYR A 267 8.31 9.21 22.03
CA TYR A 267 8.34 7.86 21.46
C TYR A 267 8.74 6.80 22.49
N ARG A 268 9.71 7.08 23.37
CA ARG A 268 10.13 6.14 24.44
C ARG A 268 9.00 5.81 25.42
N SER A 269 8.08 6.75 25.66
CA SER A 269 6.95 6.59 26.58
C SER A 269 5.65 6.16 25.90
N ALA A 270 5.56 6.20 24.57
CA ALA A 270 4.33 5.91 23.84
C ALA A 270 4.01 4.42 23.76
N ASN A 271 2.72 4.12 23.94
CA ASN A 271 2.18 2.78 23.74
C ASN A 271 2.42 2.31 22.28
N GLY A 272 2.71 1.03 22.11
CA GLY A 272 3.06 0.44 20.82
C GLY A 272 4.48 0.69 20.31
N TRP A 273 5.22 1.63 20.93
CA TRP A 273 6.61 1.98 20.57
C TRP A 273 7.63 1.48 21.60
N LYS A 274 7.17 0.95 22.74
CA LYS A 274 8.01 0.59 23.89
C LYS A 274 9.13 -0.40 23.55
N ASN A 275 8.88 -1.35 22.65
CA ASN A 275 9.89 -2.32 22.24
C ASN A 275 10.96 -1.75 21.30
N ALA A 276 10.65 -0.67 20.57
CA ALA A 276 11.60 0.12 19.81
C ALA A 276 12.29 1.19 20.67
N ALA A 277 11.82 1.44 21.91
CA ALA A 277 12.23 2.58 22.72
C ALA A 277 13.73 2.64 22.97
N ASN A 278 14.38 1.50 23.20
CA ASN A 278 15.83 1.44 23.46
C ASN A 278 16.68 1.63 22.18
N ASN A 279 16.06 1.49 21.01
CA ASN A 279 16.68 1.53 19.70
C ASN A 279 16.40 2.86 18.96
N ILE A 280 15.94 3.88 19.68
CA ILE A 280 15.68 5.20 19.12
C ILE A 280 16.99 5.95 18.92
N ALA A 281 17.29 6.24 17.66
CA ALA A 281 18.37 7.12 17.26
C ALA A 281 17.84 8.49 16.82
N THR A 282 18.62 9.52 17.12
CA THR A 282 18.41 10.87 16.62
C THR A 282 19.39 11.11 15.48
N GLY A 283 18.86 11.38 14.28
CA GLY A 283 19.70 11.12 13.11
C GLY A 283 19.30 11.72 11.77
N ILE A 284 18.24 12.52 11.67
CA ILE A 284 18.02 13.31 10.45
C ILE A 284 19.02 14.49 10.46
N HIS A 285 20.28 14.25 10.13
CA HIS A 285 21.31 15.28 9.96
C HIS A 285 21.72 15.38 8.48
N GLY A 286 21.91 16.62 8.02
CA GLY A 286 22.10 16.97 6.61
C GLY A 286 23.25 16.26 5.89
N VAL A 287 23.06 16.09 4.59
CA VAL A 287 24.02 15.60 3.60
C VAL A 287 25.41 16.24 3.75
N LYS A 288 26.46 15.41 3.67
CA LYS A 288 27.86 15.85 3.54
C LYS A 288 28.19 16.22 2.09
N ALA A 289 28.75 17.43 1.86
CA ALA A 289 29.35 17.81 0.57
C ALA A 289 30.89 17.70 0.64
N SER A 290 31.49 17.05 -0.36
CA SER A 290 32.93 17.02 -0.61
C SER A 290 33.41 18.32 -1.28
N GLN A 291 34.63 18.73 -0.96
CA GLN A 291 35.33 19.98 -1.28
C GLN A 291 35.09 20.58 -2.69
N GLY A 292 34.85 21.91 -2.74
CA GLY A 292 34.78 22.73 -3.98
C GLY A 292 33.48 23.55 -4.07
N LYS A 293 33.51 24.77 -4.62
CA LYS A 293 32.34 25.67 -4.76
C LYS A 293 31.17 24.96 -5.42
N VAL A 294 30.02 24.88 -4.75
CA VAL A 294 28.87 24.04 -5.13
C VAL A 294 27.73 24.87 -5.71
N GLY A 295 26.99 24.28 -6.65
CA GLY A 295 25.69 24.82 -7.07
C GLY A 295 24.60 24.33 -6.10
N VAL A 296 23.81 25.27 -5.56
CA VAL A 296 22.64 24.97 -4.72
C VAL A 296 21.40 25.13 -5.59
N TYR A 297 20.58 24.10 -5.65
CA TYR A 297 19.31 24.08 -6.36
C TYR A 297 18.20 23.75 -5.36
N ASP A 298 16.97 24.16 -5.62
CA ASP A 298 15.84 23.69 -4.84
C ASP A 298 15.42 22.27 -5.27
N ILE A 299 14.43 21.69 -4.58
CA ILE A 299 13.94 20.34 -4.88
C ILE A 299 13.31 20.18 -6.27
N THR A 300 12.99 21.30 -6.93
CA THR A 300 12.39 21.31 -8.27
C THR A 300 13.47 21.35 -9.37
N GLY A 301 14.75 21.40 -8.97
CA GLY A 301 15.88 21.52 -9.90
C GLY A 301 16.16 22.96 -10.33
N LYS A 302 15.43 23.95 -9.78
CA LYS A 302 15.66 25.36 -10.09
C LYS A 302 16.85 25.88 -9.27
N ARG A 303 17.76 26.59 -9.94
CA ARG A 303 19.03 27.01 -9.36
C ARG A 303 18.82 28.16 -8.36
N TYR A 304 19.26 27.94 -7.12
CA TYR A 304 19.02 28.81 -5.96
C TYR A 304 20.20 29.77 -5.68
N MET A 305 21.46 29.31 -5.77
CA MET A 305 22.66 30.16 -5.58
C MET A 305 23.84 29.76 -6.49
N ASN A 306 24.73 30.73 -6.80
CA ASN A 306 25.97 30.54 -7.56
C ASN A 306 27.21 30.51 -6.65
N HIS A 307 28.11 29.56 -6.88
CA HIS A 307 29.46 29.50 -6.30
C HIS A 307 29.51 29.57 -4.76
N ALA A 308 28.54 28.95 -4.09
CA ALA A 308 28.45 28.94 -2.64
C ALA A 308 29.60 28.13 -2.01
N ASP A 309 30.31 28.74 -1.07
CA ASP A 309 31.27 28.06 -0.20
C ASP A 309 30.58 27.49 1.05
N ALA A 310 31.33 26.78 1.89
CA ALA A 310 30.78 26.09 3.06
C ALA A 310 30.12 27.06 4.07
N GLN A 311 30.63 28.29 4.22
CA GLN A 311 30.02 29.28 5.09
C GLN A 311 28.69 29.79 4.52
N THR A 312 28.63 30.00 3.20
CA THR A 312 27.41 30.46 2.52
C THR A 312 26.29 29.41 2.58
N VAL A 313 26.61 28.12 2.41
CA VAL A 313 25.62 27.02 2.54
C VAL A 313 25.01 26.95 3.95
N ASN A 314 25.78 27.28 5.00
CA ASN A 314 25.28 27.30 6.38
C ASN A 314 24.31 28.46 6.67
N THR A 315 24.18 29.42 5.74
CA THR A 315 23.21 30.52 5.84
C THR A 315 21.88 30.23 5.14
N LEU A 316 21.74 29.05 4.52
CA LEU A 316 20.51 28.66 3.83
C LEU A 316 19.34 28.62 4.82
N GLN A 317 18.23 29.22 4.40
CA GLN A 317 16.99 29.14 5.19
C GLN A 317 16.47 27.70 5.19
N ARG A 318 15.81 27.33 6.28
CA ARG A 318 15.24 26.00 6.52
C ARG A 318 14.48 25.50 5.29
N GLY A 319 14.92 24.37 4.75
CA GLY A 319 14.42 23.90 3.47
C GLY A 319 15.20 22.71 2.92
N VAL A 320 14.69 22.13 1.84
CA VAL A 320 15.34 21.02 1.14
C VAL A 320 15.95 21.55 -0.15
N TYR A 321 17.23 21.26 -0.33
CA TYR A 321 18.02 21.72 -1.47
C TYR A 321 18.71 20.53 -2.13
N ILE A 322 19.10 20.67 -3.38
CA ILE A 322 20.00 19.75 -4.07
C ILE A 322 21.37 20.45 -4.11
N ILE A 323 22.35 19.88 -3.43
CA ILE A 323 23.73 20.39 -3.33
C ILE A 323 24.66 19.28 -3.81
N ASN A 324 25.47 19.56 -4.84
CA ASN A 324 26.29 18.54 -5.52
C ASN A 324 25.50 17.29 -5.96
N GLY A 325 24.26 17.49 -6.43
CA GLY A 325 23.40 16.39 -6.88
C GLY A 325 22.81 15.53 -5.75
N LYS A 326 23.06 15.88 -4.48
CA LYS A 326 22.50 15.19 -3.32
C LYS A 326 21.47 16.06 -2.61
N LYS A 327 20.37 15.44 -2.19
CA LYS A 327 19.24 16.12 -1.56
C LYS A 327 19.53 16.40 -0.08
N VAL A 328 19.80 17.65 0.27
CA VAL A 328 20.20 18.13 1.60
C VAL A 328 19.04 18.82 2.28
N LEU A 329 18.75 18.42 3.51
CA LEU A 329 17.84 19.16 4.38
C LEU A 329 18.65 20.13 5.25
N VAL A 330 18.40 21.42 5.09
CA VAL A 330 18.93 22.48 5.95
C VAL A 330 17.90 22.76 7.03
N LYS A 331 18.33 22.64 8.29
CA LYS A 331 17.48 22.76 9.49
C LYS A 331 17.58 24.15 10.08
#